data_AF-A0A2D6NWQ3-F1
#
_entry.id   AF-A0A2D6NWQ3-F1
#
_cell.length_a   1.000
_cell.length_b   1.000
_cell.length_c   1.000
_cell.angle_alpha   90.00
_cell.angle_beta   90.00
_cell.angle_gamma   90.00
#
_symmetry.space_group_name_H-M   'P 1'
#
loop_
_entity.id
_entity.type
_entity.pdbx_description
1 polymer ?
#
loop_
_entity_poly.entity_id
_entity_poly.type
_entity_poly.pdbx_seq_one_letter_code
_entity_poly.pdbx_strand_id
1 'polypeptide(L)'
;MQREYKPSWLHEEIADKLEAVEQGKIKRLMLFVPPRHGKSQLASINFPAWYLGRNPRREIIIASYSGELATDFGGKTRELIADPIYRDIFSRVALKKDEKAKAKWLTTQKGSYTAVGVGGAITGRGADIFLIDDPLKNEEEAESELIRAKSWNWYRSTAYTRLEKDAA
;
A
#
# COMPACT_ATOMS: atom_id res chain seq x y z
N MET A 1 -11.52 3.08 -26.89
CA MET A 1 -11.28 4.46 -26.42
C MET A 1 -11.18 4.40 -24.90
N GLN A 2 -9.98 4.45 -24.32
CA GLN A 2 -9.85 4.59 -22.86
C GLN A 2 -10.41 5.97 -22.49
N ARG A 3 -11.37 6.01 -21.56
CA ARG A 3 -11.85 7.29 -21.02
C ARG A 3 -10.68 7.97 -20.32
N GLU A 4 -10.43 9.22 -20.71
CA GLU A 4 -9.46 10.09 -20.07
C GLU A 4 -9.81 10.22 -18.57
N TYR A 5 -8.86 9.90 -17.69
CA TYR A 5 -9.05 10.05 -16.25
C TYR A 5 -9.17 11.53 -15.91
N LYS A 6 -10.26 11.91 -15.23
CA LYS A 6 -10.48 13.28 -14.74
C LYS A 6 -10.55 13.24 -13.22
N PRO A 7 -9.53 13.76 -12.50
CA PRO A 7 -9.58 13.83 -11.06
C PRO A 7 -10.69 14.79 -10.61
N SER A 8 -11.19 14.57 -9.39
CA SER A 8 -12.05 15.51 -8.68
C SER A 8 -11.26 16.09 -7.52
N TRP A 9 -11.78 17.14 -6.88
CA TRP A 9 -11.15 17.76 -5.70
C TRP A 9 -10.79 16.74 -4.61
N LEU A 10 -11.59 15.68 -4.45
CA LEU A 10 -11.32 14.61 -3.47
C LEU A 10 -10.08 13.79 -3.85
N HIS A 11 -9.90 13.49 -5.14
CA HIS A 11 -8.72 12.78 -5.62
C HIS A 11 -7.45 13.61 -5.43
N GLU A 12 -7.54 14.92 -5.67
CA GLU A 12 -6.46 15.88 -5.46
C GLU A 12 -6.08 15.96 -3.97
N GLU A 13 -7.06 16.14 -3.07
CA GLU A 13 -6.79 16.19 -1.63
C GLU A 13 -6.16 14.90 -1.09
N ILE A 14 -6.63 13.73 -1.56
CA ILE A 14 -6.04 12.44 -1.19
C ILE A 14 -4.59 12.36 -1.69
N ALA A 15 -4.33 12.74 -2.93
CA ALA A 15 -2.98 12.75 -3.50
C ALA A 15 -2.04 13.66 -2.71
N ASP A 16 -2.48 14.87 -2.36
CA ASP A 16 -1.68 15.82 -1.57
C ASP A 16 -1.30 15.26 -0.19
N LYS A 17 -2.23 14.57 0.50
CA LYS A 17 -1.90 13.93 1.78
C LYS A 17 -0.95 12.76 1.61
N LEU A 18 -1.11 11.96 0.56
CA LEU A 18 -0.22 10.83 0.28
C LEU A 18 1.19 11.32 -0.09
N GLU A 19 1.33 12.42 -0.83
CA GLU A 19 2.62 13.05 -1.07
C GLU A 19 3.24 13.62 0.21
N ALA A 20 2.43 14.19 1.11
CA ALA A 20 2.92 14.62 2.42
C ALA A 20 3.39 13.44 3.28
N VAL A 21 2.82 12.24 3.12
CA VAL A 21 3.32 11.00 3.72
C VAL A 21 4.67 10.61 3.11
N GLU A 22 4.81 10.62 1.79
CA GLU A 22 6.09 10.32 1.11
C GLU A 22 7.21 11.25 1.56
N GLN A 23 6.89 12.53 1.76
CA GLN A 23 7.82 13.55 2.23
C GLN A 23 8.13 13.46 3.73
N GLY A 24 7.49 12.54 4.47
CA GLY A 24 7.64 12.37 5.92
C GLY A 24 6.99 13.49 6.75
N LYS A 25 6.20 14.38 6.13
CA LYS A 25 5.45 15.45 6.82
C LYS A 25 4.25 14.90 7.58
N ILE A 26 3.66 13.81 7.07
CA ILE A 26 2.61 13.05 7.74
C ILE A 26 3.16 11.64 8.01
N LYS A 27 3.21 11.25 9.28
CA LYS A 27 3.66 9.90 9.67
C LYS A 27 2.52 8.92 9.93
N ARG A 28 1.27 9.41 9.97
CA ARG A 28 0.06 8.61 10.20
C ARG A 28 -1.11 9.28 9.49
N LEU A 29 -1.58 8.68 8.40
CA LEU A 29 -2.71 9.16 7.63
C LEU A 29 -3.86 8.15 7.74
N MET A 30 -5.07 8.63 7.98
CA MET A 30 -6.30 7.82 7.90
C MET A 30 -7.24 8.44 6.88
N LEU A 31 -7.74 7.63 5.95
CA LEU A 31 -8.65 8.06 4.89
C LEU A 31 -10.05 7.49 5.15
N PHE A 32 -10.95 8.33 5.65
CA PHE A 32 -12.37 7.98 5.85
C PHE A 32 -13.20 8.43 4.65
N VAL A 33 -13.16 7.63 3.58
CA VAL A 33 -13.79 7.97 2.30
C VAL A 33 -14.79 6.89 1.91
N PRO A 34 -15.99 7.23 1.39
CA PRO A 34 -16.99 6.22 1.05
C PRO A 34 -16.52 5.25 -0.04
N PRO A 35 -17.12 4.04 -0.12
CA PRO A 35 -16.82 3.08 -1.18
C PRO A 35 -16.97 3.70 -2.58
N ARG A 36 -16.21 3.19 -3.56
CA ARG A 36 -16.27 3.60 -4.98
C ARG A 36 -15.84 5.05 -5.28
N HIS A 37 -15.10 5.70 -4.39
CA HIS A 37 -14.53 7.04 -4.60
C HIS A 37 -13.02 7.02 -4.92
N GLY A 38 -12.50 5.90 -5.41
CA GLY A 38 -11.11 5.80 -5.86
C GLY A 38 -10.04 5.72 -4.75
N LYS A 39 -10.40 5.70 -3.46
CA LYS A 39 -9.43 5.63 -2.35
C LYS A 39 -8.40 4.51 -2.50
N SER A 40 -8.82 3.27 -2.79
CA SER A 40 -7.93 2.12 -2.91
C SER A 40 -7.11 2.18 -4.21
N GLN A 41 -7.64 2.81 -5.26
CA GLN A 41 -6.84 3.06 -6.47
C GLN A 41 -5.68 4.02 -6.16
N LEU A 42 -5.95 5.11 -5.44
CA LEU A 42 -4.94 6.09 -5.08
C LEU A 42 -3.97 5.56 -4.01
N ALA A 43 -4.48 5.06 -2.89
CA ALA A 43 -3.67 4.70 -1.72
C ALA A 43 -3.08 3.28 -1.78
N SER A 44 -3.78 2.29 -2.36
CA SER A 44 -3.36 0.88 -2.34
C SER A 44 -2.60 0.46 -3.61
N ILE A 45 -2.71 1.22 -4.70
CA ILE A 45 -2.09 0.88 -6.00
C ILE A 45 -1.13 2.00 -6.47
N ASN A 46 -1.64 3.21 -6.68
CA ASN A 46 -0.85 4.30 -7.26
C ASN A 46 0.22 4.81 -6.30
N PHE A 47 -0.13 4.99 -5.02
CA PHE A 47 0.78 5.51 -4.01
C PHE A 47 2.00 4.62 -3.75
N PRO A 48 1.87 3.28 -3.58
CA PRO A 48 3.04 2.42 -3.45
C PRO A 48 4.00 2.52 -4.65
N ALA A 49 3.44 2.61 -5.86
CA ALA A 49 4.25 2.78 -7.06
C ALA A 49 4.94 4.16 -7.07
N TRP A 50 4.20 5.24 -6.79
CA TRP A 50 4.78 6.59 -6.64
C TRP A 50 5.91 6.62 -5.60
N TYR A 51 5.66 6.06 -4.42
CA TYR A 51 6.61 6.02 -3.32
C TYR A 51 7.88 5.26 -3.70
N LEU A 52 7.78 4.07 -4.31
CA LEU A 52 8.95 3.33 -4.78
C LEU A 52 9.67 4.03 -5.93
N GLY A 53 8.93 4.73 -6.79
CA GLY A 53 9.43 5.60 -7.87
C GLY A 53 10.44 6.62 -7.35
N ARG A 54 10.09 7.27 -6.24
CA ARG A 54 10.92 8.26 -5.56
C ARG A 54 11.94 7.63 -4.61
N ASN A 55 11.60 6.50 -4.01
CA ASN A 55 12.37 5.85 -2.95
C ASN A 55 12.69 4.37 -3.28
N PRO A 56 13.54 4.09 -4.29
CA PRO A 56 13.78 2.75 -4.84
C PRO A 56 14.22 1.67 -3.85
N ARG A 57 14.77 2.08 -2.70
CA ARG A 57 15.40 1.20 -1.70
C ARG A 57 14.49 0.91 -0.49
N ARG A 58 13.33 1.55 -0.42
CA ARG A 58 12.43 1.47 0.72
C ARG A 58 11.54 0.24 0.65
N GLU A 59 11.00 -0.13 1.80
CA GLU A 59 10.16 -1.32 1.99
C GLU A 59 8.71 -0.91 2.25
N ILE A 60 7.79 -1.49 1.48
CA ILE A 60 6.34 -1.29 1.63
C ILE A 60 5.71 -2.60 2.09
N ILE A 61 4.83 -2.49 3.09
CA ILE A 61 3.89 -3.53 3.45
C ILE A 61 2.47 -3.01 3.22
N ILE A 62 1.64 -3.81 2.54
CA ILE A 62 0.20 -3.58 2.47
C ILE A 62 -0.54 -4.72 3.15
N ALA A 63 -1.54 -4.37 3.95
CA ALA A 63 -2.46 -5.29 4.57
C ALA A 63 -3.90 -4.98 4.17
N SER A 64 -4.70 -6.03 4.01
CA SER A 64 -6.15 -5.90 3.86
C SER A 64 -6.88 -7.04 4.58
N TYR A 65 -8.20 -6.95 4.80
CA TYR A 65 -8.96 -8.00 5.48
C TYR A 65 -8.76 -9.39 4.84
N SER A 66 -8.50 -9.47 3.53
CA SER A 66 -8.11 -10.71 2.85
C SER A 66 -6.72 -10.63 2.23
N GLY A 67 -5.95 -11.72 2.34
CA GLY A 67 -4.64 -11.83 1.71
C GLY A 67 -4.71 -11.85 0.18
N GLU A 68 -5.83 -12.31 -0.39
CA GLU A 68 -6.08 -12.29 -1.84
C GLU A 68 -6.22 -10.84 -2.33
N LEU A 69 -7.04 -10.01 -1.67
CA LEU A 69 -7.22 -8.60 -2.03
C LEU A 69 -5.91 -7.82 -1.93
N ALA A 70 -5.14 -8.06 -0.86
CA ALA A 70 -3.82 -7.46 -0.71
C ALA A 70 -2.87 -7.89 -1.85
N THR A 71 -2.91 -9.18 -2.24
CA THR A 71 -2.10 -9.72 -3.34
C THR A 71 -2.49 -9.12 -4.69
N ASP A 72 -3.79 -8.86 -4.90
CA ASP A 72 -4.28 -8.19 -6.11
C ASP A 72 -3.77 -6.75 -6.20
N PHE A 73 -3.74 -6.00 -5.09
CA PHE A 73 -3.09 -4.69 -5.06
C PHE A 73 -1.61 -4.81 -5.41
N GLY A 74 -0.91 -5.78 -4.84
CA GLY A 74 0.50 -6.04 -5.17
C GLY A 74 0.73 -6.36 -6.65
N GLY A 75 -0.18 -7.10 -7.28
CA GLY A 75 -0.16 -7.37 -8.72
C GLY A 75 -0.34 -6.09 -9.55
N LYS A 76 -1.37 -5.29 -9.25
CA LYS A 76 -1.67 -4.04 -9.98
C LYS A 76 -0.56 -3.00 -9.83
N THR A 77 -0.01 -2.84 -8.62
CA THR A 77 1.15 -1.97 -8.36
C THR A 77 2.35 -2.42 -9.18
N ARG A 78 2.61 -3.73 -9.21
CA ARG A 78 3.72 -4.30 -10.00
C ARG A 78 3.52 -4.06 -11.50
N GLU A 79 2.32 -4.25 -12.01
CA GLU A 79 1.97 -3.97 -13.41
C GLU A 79 2.22 -2.50 -13.75
N LEU A 80 1.83 -1.58 -12.86
CA LEU A 80 2.07 -0.15 -13.05
C LEU A 80 3.56 0.19 -13.11
N ILE A 81 4.39 -0.41 -12.23
CA ILE A 81 5.85 -0.22 -12.25
C ILE A 81 6.50 -0.85 -13.50
N ALA A 82 5.92 -1.92 -14.03
CA ALA A 82 6.42 -2.60 -15.24
C ALA A 82 6.10 -1.82 -16.53
N ASP A 83 5.12 -0.91 -16.49
CA ASP A 83 4.70 -0.12 -17.64
C ASP A 83 5.85 0.76 -18.17
N PRO A 84 6.06 0.86 -19.49
CA PRO A 84 7.07 1.74 -20.06
C PRO A 84 6.95 3.20 -19.62
N ILE A 85 5.73 3.74 -19.48
CA ILE A 85 5.49 5.12 -19.07
C ILE A 85 6.03 5.37 -17.65
N TYR A 86 5.93 4.37 -16.76
CA TYR A 86 6.48 4.48 -15.42
C TYR A 86 8.00 4.66 -15.46
N ARG A 87 8.70 4.01 -16.40
CA ARG A 87 10.16 4.18 -16.56
C ARG A 87 10.52 5.57 -17.06
N ASP A 88 9.69 6.17 -17.89
CA ASP A 88 9.91 7.54 -18.39
C ASP A 88 9.83 8.56 -17.26
N ILE A 89 8.96 8.32 -16.27
CA ILE A 89 8.83 9.15 -15.06
C ILE A 89 9.92 8.82 -14.03
N PHE A 90 10.17 7.53 -13.79
CA PHE A 90 11.06 7.00 -12.74
C PHE A 90 12.14 6.08 -13.31
N SER A 91 13.13 6.67 -13.98
CA SER A 91 14.22 5.92 -14.66
C SER A 91 15.11 5.08 -13.74
N ARG A 92 15.07 5.33 -12.42
CA ARG A 92 15.94 4.67 -11.43
C ARG A 92 15.36 3.38 -10.85
N VAL A 93 14.08 3.08 -11.09
CA VAL A 93 13.37 1.96 -10.47
C VAL A 93 13.03 0.93 -11.54
N ALA A 94 13.37 -0.32 -11.28
CA ALA A 94 12.94 -1.43 -12.10
C ALA A 94 12.62 -2.64 -11.23
N LEU A 95 11.75 -3.52 -11.70
CA LEU A 95 11.45 -4.77 -11.04
C LEU A 95 12.58 -5.77 -11.26
N LYS A 96 12.90 -6.56 -10.22
CA LYS A 96 13.82 -7.69 -10.36
C LYS A 96 13.18 -8.75 -11.27
N LYS A 97 13.92 -9.19 -12.30
CA LYS A 97 13.41 -10.02 -13.42
C LYS A 97 12.87 -11.39 -13.00
N ASP A 98 13.40 -11.98 -11.93
CA ASP A 98 13.10 -13.38 -11.56
C ASP A 98 11.91 -13.52 -10.58
N GLU A 99 11.31 -12.41 -10.13
CA GLU A 99 10.20 -12.45 -9.18
C GLU A 99 8.87 -12.23 -9.88
N LYS A 100 8.12 -13.31 -10.16
CA LYS A 100 6.76 -13.23 -10.71
C LYS A 100 5.66 -13.16 -9.63
N ALA A 101 6.03 -13.22 -8.37
CA ALA A 101 5.07 -13.23 -7.28
C ALA A 101 4.37 -11.87 -7.14
N LYS A 102 3.04 -11.90 -7.03
CA LYS A 102 2.21 -10.69 -6.79
C LYS A 102 2.23 -10.25 -5.33
N ALA A 103 2.31 -11.22 -4.42
CA ALA A 103 2.29 -10.97 -2.97
C ALA A 103 3.63 -10.46 -2.42
N LYS A 104 4.73 -10.71 -3.11
CA LYS A 104 6.05 -10.24 -2.70
C LYS A 104 6.93 -10.01 -3.92
N TRP A 105 7.55 -8.85 -4.01
CA TRP A 105 8.54 -8.57 -5.03
C TRP A 105 9.52 -7.47 -4.60
N LEU A 106 10.64 -7.39 -5.33
CA LEU A 106 11.77 -6.52 -5.09
C LEU A 106 12.02 -5.63 -6.31
N THR A 107 12.52 -4.43 -6.03
CA THR A 107 13.13 -3.58 -7.03
C THR A 107 14.59 -4.00 -7.25
N THR A 108 15.18 -3.60 -8.36
CA THR A 108 16.62 -3.76 -8.65
C THR A 108 17.51 -3.04 -7.63
N GLN A 109 16.97 -2.08 -6.89
CA GLN A 109 17.68 -1.30 -5.87
C GLN A 109 17.51 -1.88 -4.46
N LYS A 110 16.92 -3.08 -4.33
CA LYS A 110 16.65 -3.78 -3.07
C LYS A 110 15.51 -3.21 -2.23
N GLY A 111 14.72 -2.27 -2.75
CA GLY A 111 13.43 -1.96 -2.15
C GLY A 111 12.46 -3.12 -2.32
N SER A 112 11.43 -3.17 -1.49
CA SER A 112 10.53 -4.33 -1.41
C SER A 112 9.06 -3.93 -1.31
N TYR A 113 8.20 -4.82 -1.77
CA TYR A 113 6.76 -4.75 -1.59
C TYR A 113 6.28 -6.10 -1.06
N THR A 114 5.47 -6.07 -0.01
CA THR A 114 4.87 -7.26 0.59
C THR A 114 3.38 -7.04 0.83
N ALA A 115 2.54 -7.93 0.32
CA ALA A 115 1.12 -7.97 0.57
C ALA A 115 0.77 -9.10 1.56
N VAL A 116 -0.06 -8.78 2.55
CA VAL A 116 -0.51 -9.71 3.59
C VAL A 116 -1.99 -9.52 3.91
N GLY A 117 -2.63 -10.56 4.43
CA GLY A 117 -3.92 -10.42 5.10
C GLY A 117 -3.75 -9.90 6.53
N VAL A 118 -4.77 -9.23 7.07
CA VAL A 118 -4.88 -8.92 8.50
C VAL A 118 -4.81 -10.23 9.30
N GLY A 119 -3.98 -10.26 10.35
CA GLY A 119 -3.68 -11.48 11.10
C GLY A 119 -2.64 -12.40 10.46
N GLY A 120 -2.19 -12.11 9.23
CA GLY A 120 -1.10 -12.81 8.57
C GLY A 120 0.25 -12.56 9.23
N ALA A 121 1.16 -13.53 9.11
CA ALA A 121 2.50 -13.41 9.64
C ALA A 121 3.32 -12.37 8.85
N ILE A 122 3.84 -11.38 9.57
CA ILE A 122 4.75 -10.36 9.04
C ILE A 122 6.12 -10.57 9.70
N THR A 123 6.79 -11.70 9.45
CA THR A 123 8.02 -12.03 10.17
C THR A 123 9.27 -11.47 9.48
N GLY A 124 10.15 -10.85 10.27
CA GLY A 124 11.52 -10.50 9.89
C GLY A 124 11.69 -9.39 8.85
N ARG A 125 10.68 -8.52 8.64
CA ARG A 125 10.77 -7.38 7.73
C ARG A 125 10.38 -6.08 8.40
N GLY A 126 11.10 -5.01 8.07
CA GLY A 126 10.70 -3.65 8.34
C GLY A 126 9.71 -3.15 7.29
N ALA A 127 9.10 -2.01 7.58
CA ALA A 127 8.32 -1.23 6.64
C ALA A 127 8.67 0.24 6.81
N ASP A 128 9.04 0.90 5.72
CA ASP A 128 9.10 2.35 5.67
C ASP A 128 7.71 2.95 5.43
N ILE A 129 6.84 2.19 4.73
CA ILE A 129 5.42 2.50 4.55
C ILE A 129 4.59 1.27 4.89
N PHE A 130 3.65 1.41 5.82
CA PHE A 130 2.68 0.35 6.15
C PHE A 130 1.25 0.81 5.80
N LEU A 131 0.71 0.24 4.73
CA LEU A 131 -0.65 0.51 4.27
C LEU A 131 -1.63 -0.52 4.85
N ILE A 132 -2.78 -0.05 5.31
CA ILE A 132 -3.89 -0.90 5.76
C ILE A 132 -5.14 -0.45 5.00
N ASP A 133 -5.58 -1.26 4.03
CA ASP A 133 -6.81 -1.00 3.26
C ASP A 133 -7.93 -1.93 3.71
N ASP A 134 -9.00 -1.33 4.23
CA ASP A 134 -10.20 -2.00 4.73
C ASP A 134 -9.85 -3.22 5.62
N PRO A 135 -9.45 -3.01 6.89
CA PRO A 135 -9.01 -4.08 7.79
C PRO A 135 -10.14 -5.00 8.29
N LEU A 136 -11.38 -4.72 7.92
CA LEU A 136 -12.59 -5.45 8.26
C LEU A 136 -13.37 -5.71 6.97
N LYS A 137 -13.90 -6.92 6.80
CA LYS A 137 -14.51 -7.36 5.53
C LYS A 137 -15.84 -6.70 5.24
N ASN A 138 -16.68 -6.57 6.26
CA ASN A 138 -18.08 -6.15 6.14
C ASN A 138 -18.57 -5.54 7.46
N GLU A 139 -19.81 -5.07 7.44
CA GLU A 139 -20.48 -4.46 8.59
C GLU A 139 -20.64 -5.44 9.76
N GLU A 140 -20.93 -6.72 9.50
CA GLU A 140 -21.04 -7.75 10.54
C GLU A 140 -19.73 -7.89 11.35
N GLU A 141 -18.58 -7.95 10.65
CA GLU A 141 -17.27 -7.95 11.30
C GLU A 141 -16.98 -6.64 12.05
N ALA A 142 -17.48 -5.52 11.54
CA ALA A 142 -17.33 -4.21 12.18
C ALA A 142 -18.15 -4.08 13.47
N GLU A 143 -19.34 -4.66 13.53
CA GLU A 143 -20.16 -4.67 14.74
C GLU A 143 -19.65 -5.67 15.78
N SER A 144 -18.94 -6.73 15.35
CA SER A 144 -18.35 -7.73 16.24
C SER A 144 -17.19 -7.18 17.09
N GLU A 145 -17.42 -7.03 18.40
CA GLU A 145 -16.39 -6.64 19.37
C GLU A 145 -15.17 -7.57 19.34
N LEU A 146 -15.41 -8.88 19.21
CA LEU A 146 -14.34 -9.88 19.17
C LEU A 146 -13.44 -9.68 17.94
N ILE A 147 -14.02 -9.43 16.78
CA ILE A 147 -13.27 -9.26 15.52
C ILE A 147 -12.55 -7.92 15.52
N ARG A 148 -13.20 -6.84 15.97
CA ARG A 148 -12.56 -5.54 16.19
C ARG A 148 -11.37 -5.65 17.14
N ALA A 149 -11.52 -6.34 18.27
CA ALA A 149 -10.43 -6.54 19.23
C ALA A 149 -9.26 -7.33 18.62
N LYS A 150 -9.54 -8.35 17.81
CA LYS A 150 -8.50 -9.11 17.08
C LYS A 150 -7.74 -8.23 16.09
N SER A 151 -8.44 -7.45 15.27
CA SER A 151 -7.82 -6.53 14.30
C SER A 151 -6.99 -5.46 15.01
N TRP A 152 -7.51 -4.89 16.11
CA TRP A 152 -6.79 -3.93 16.96
C TRP A 152 -5.53 -4.53 17.60
N ASN A 153 -5.62 -5.76 18.11
CA ASN A 153 -4.47 -6.44 18.69
C ASN A 153 -3.41 -6.75 17.66
N TRP A 154 -3.80 -7.19 16.45
CA TRP A 154 -2.88 -7.38 15.33
C TRP A 154 -2.20 -6.05 14.94
N TYR A 155 -2.96 -4.95 14.86
CA TYR A 155 -2.39 -3.64 14.57
C TYR A 155 -1.30 -3.27 15.60
N ARG A 156 -1.61 -3.37 16.90
CA ARG A 156 -0.66 -2.99 17.97
C ARG A 156 0.55 -3.91 18.08
N SER A 157 0.36 -5.22 17.98
CA SER A 157 1.42 -6.19 18.26
C SER A 157 2.26 -6.52 17.02
N THR A 158 1.66 -6.42 15.84
CA THR A 158 2.25 -6.92 14.58
C THR A 158 2.45 -5.82 13.56
N ALA A 159 1.43 -5.03 13.21
CA ALA A 159 1.61 -4.02 12.16
C ALA A 159 2.50 -2.87 12.64
N TYR A 160 2.16 -2.28 13.80
CA TYR A 160 2.84 -1.11 14.35
C TYR A 160 4.30 -1.39 14.70
N THR A 161 4.63 -2.61 15.12
CA THR A 161 5.99 -3.02 15.48
C THR A 161 6.91 -3.23 14.27
N ARG A 162 6.38 -3.15 13.04
CA ARG A 162 7.15 -3.30 11.80
C ARG A 162 7.61 -1.99 11.21
N LEU A 163 7.06 -0.87 11.68
CA LEU A 163 7.46 0.45 11.23
C LEU A 163 8.90 0.73 11.66
N GLU A 164 9.75 1.03 10.67
CA GLU A 164 11.13 1.45 10.89
C GLU A 164 11.20 2.86 11.49
N LYS A 165 12.41 3.28 11.89
CA LYS A 165 12.63 4.66 12.33
C LYS A 165 12.31 5.61 11.17
N ASP A 166 11.41 6.55 11.42
CA ASP A 166 10.86 7.53 10.46
C ASP A 166 9.92 6.96 9.38
N ALA A 167 9.45 5.73 9.55
CA ALA A 167 8.39 5.16 8.73
C ALA A 167 7.03 5.85 8.94
N ALA A 168 6.14 5.68 7.96
CA ALA A 168 4.78 6.22 7.96
C ALA A 168 3.71 5.18 7.64
#